data_AF-A0A3C1U8N4-F1
#
_entry.id   AF-A0A3C1U8N4-F1
#
_cell.length_a   1.000
_cell.length_b   1.000
_cell.length_c   1.000
_cell.angle_alpha   90.00
_cell.angle_beta   90.00
_cell.angle_gamma   90.00
#
_symmetry.space_group_name_H-M   'P 1'
#
loop_
_entity.id
_entity.type
_entity.pdbx_description
1 polymer ?
#
loop_
_entity_poly.entity_id
_entity_poly.type
_entity_poly.pdbx_seq_one_letter_code
_entity_poly.pdbx_strand_id
1 'polypeptide(L)' 'MTRDILMFGSVIVGMIMISRAKIQFQKRQRVMDDNKYSRHELIVLYAGYAFMAMAFILAAFIKF' A
#
# COMPACT_ATOMS: atom_id res chain seq x y z
N MET A 1 2.13 23.06 3.69
CA MET A 1 0.69 22.83 3.47
C MET A 1 0.39 21.91 2.27
N THR A 2 0.61 22.33 1.02
CA THR A 2 0.34 21.46 -0.16
C THR A 2 1.13 20.15 -0.12
N ARG A 3 2.39 20.19 0.33
CA ARG A 3 3.24 19.00 0.46
C ARG A 3 2.78 18.04 1.56
N ASP A 4 2.29 18.57 2.67
CA ASP A 4 1.77 17.76 3.78
C ASP A 4 0.48 17.05 3.37
N ILE A 5 -0.37 17.72 2.59
CA ILE A 5 -1.57 17.13 1.98
C ILE A 5 -1.17 16.00 1.01
N LEU A 6 -0.15 16.21 0.18
CA LEU A 6 0.35 15.17 -0.74
C LEU A 6 0.90 13.97 0.04
N MET A 7 1.72 14.21 1.07
CA MET A 7 2.25 13.16 1.93
C MET A 7 1.13 12.35 2.58
N PHE A 8 0.16 13.04 3.21
CA PHE A 8 -0.96 12.39 3.87
C PHE A 8 -1.85 11.62 2.90
N GLY A 9 -2.10 12.18 1.72
CA GLY A 9 -2.82 11.52 0.63
C GLY A 9 -2.11 10.24 0.16
N SER A 10 -0.80 10.29 -0.03
CA SER A 10 0.00 9.10 -0.41
C SER A 10 -0.04 8.02 0.67
N VAL A 11 0.02 8.37 1.95
CA VAL A 11 -0.11 7.41 3.06
C VAL A 11 -1.48 6.74 3.04
N ILE A 12 -2.57 7.52 2.93
CA ILE A 12 -3.93 6.98 2.90
C ILE A 12 -4.11 6.02 1.73
N VAL A 13 -3.70 6.43 0.53
CA VAL A 13 -3.80 5.59 -0.68
C VAL A 13 -2.98 4.31 -0.51
N GLY A 14 -1.75 4.41 0.00
CA GLY A 14 -0.89 3.26 0.27
C GLY A 14 -1.52 2.28 1.26
N MET A 15 -2.05 2.77 2.38
CA MET A 15 -2.74 1.94 3.38
C MET A 15 -4.00 1.26 2.82
N ILE A 16 -4.81 1.97 2.03
CA ILE A 16 -6.01 1.39 1.40
C ILE A 16 -5.60 0.26 0.45
N MET A 17 -4.59 0.47 -0.40
CA MET A 17 -4.12 -0.56 -1.34
C MET A 17 -3.61 -1.80 -0.62
N ILE A 18 -2.74 -1.64 0.38
CA ILE A 18 -2.23 -2.77 1.18
C ILE A 18 -3.37 -3.50 1.87
N SER A 19 -4.33 -2.78 2.45
CA SER A 19 -5.49 -3.36 3.13
C SER A 19 -6.38 -4.14 2.15
N ARG A 20 -6.63 -3.60 0.94
CA ARG A 20 -7.41 -4.30 -0.09
C ARG A 20 -6.70 -5.58 -0.55
N ALA A 21 -5.39 -5.56 -0.76
CA ALA A 21 -4.62 -6.74 -1.12
C ALA A 21 -4.73 -7.83 -0.03
N LYS A 22 -4.61 -7.44 1.25
CA LYS A 22 -4.77 -8.38 2.39
C LYS A 22 -6.19 -8.94 2.51
N ILE A 23 -7.22 -8.11 2.32
CA ILE A 23 -8.61 -8.56 2.34
C ILE A 23 -8.89 -9.53 1.20
N GLN A 24 -8.39 -9.26 -0.01
CA GLN A 24 -8.53 -10.16 -1.15
C GLN A 24 -7.84 -11.51 -0.89
N PHE A 25 -6.61 -11.47 -0.37
CA PHE A 25 -5.87 -12.67 0.01
C PHE A 25 -6.64 -13.49 1.05
N GLN A 26 -7.11 -12.86 2.14
CA GLN A 26 -7.87 -13.55 3.17
C GLN A 26 -9.19 -14.13 2.64
N LYS A 27 -9.88 -13.42 1.75
CA LYS A 27 -11.09 -13.93 1.10
C LYS A 27 -10.79 -15.15 0.23
N ARG A 28 -9.67 -15.13 -0.51
CA ARG A 28 -9.27 -16.26 -1.35
C ARG A 28 -8.84 -17.46 -0.51
N GLN A 29 -8.11 -17.23 0.58
CA GLN A 29 -7.68 -18.29 1.51
C GLN A 29 -8.85 -19.08 2.13
N ARG A 30 -10.05 -18.47 2.23
CA ARG A 30 -11.25 -19.20 2.68
C ARG A 30 -11.76 -20.24 1.67
N VAL A 31 -11.36 -20.13 0.41
CA VAL A 31 -11.84 -20.98 -0.70
C VAL A 31 -10.73 -21.87 -1.24
N MET A 32 -9.50 -21.38 -1.28
CA MET A 32 -8.31 -22.10 -1.72
C MET A 32 -7.21 -21.92 -0.67
N ASP A 33 -6.72 -23.01 -0.10
CA ASP A 33 -5.67 -22.97 0.92
C ASP A 33 -4.28 -22.79 0.28
N ASP A 34 -4.11 -21.71 -0.47
CA ASP A 34 -2.83 -21.31 -1.03
C ASP A 34 -2.15 -20.25 -0.15
N ASN A 35 -0.98 -20.59 0.39
CA ASN A 35 -0.25 -19.69 1.29
C ASN A 35 0.58 -18.63 0.52
N LYS A 36 0.18 -18.28 -0.71
CA LYS A 36 0.94 -17.37 -1.59
C LYS A 36 0.01 -16.33 -2.19
N TYR A 37 0.41 -15.05 -2.17
CA TYR A 37 -0.35 -14.02 -2.86
C TYR A 37 -0.46 -14.32 -4.37
N SER A 38 -1.62 -14.02 -4.95
CA SER A 38 -1.76 -14.07 -6.41
C SER A 38 -0.95 -12.95 -7.05
N ARG A 39 -0.68 -13.06 -8.36
CA ARG A 39 -0.02 -11.97 -9.11
C ARG A 39 -0.75 -10.64 -8.94
N HIS A 40 -2.08 -10.65 -8.95
CA HIS A 40 -2.86 -9.42 -8.80
C HIS A 40 -2.72 -8.83 -7.40
N GLU A 41 -2.82 -9.65 -6.35
CA GLU A 41 -2.65 -9.19 -4.97
C GLU A 41 -1.24 -8.67 -4.73
N LEU A 42 -0.21 -9.32 -5.28
CA LEU A 42 1.18 -8.84 -5.23
C LEU A 42 1.31 -7.47 -5.88
N ILE A 43 0.76 -7.27 -7.07
CA ILE A 43 0.80 -5.97 -7.76
C ILE A 43 0.16 -4.88 -6.90
N VAL A 44 -1.01 -5.15 -6.30
CA VAL A 44 -1.71 -4.17 -5.45
C VAL A 44 -0.93 -3.91 -4.16
N LEU A 45 -0.34 -4.94 -3.57
CA LEU A 45 0.50 -4.85 -2.38
C LEU A 45 1.75 -4.00 -2.66
N TYR A 46 2.47 -4.28 -3.76
CA TYR A 46 3.65 -3.54 -4.17
C TYR A 46 3.33 -2.09 -4.54
N ALA A 47 2.22 -1.85 -5.24
CA ALA A 47 1.77 -0.49 -5.52
C ALA A 47 1.50 0.28 -4.21
N GLY A 48 0.83 -0.35 -3.24
CA GLY A 48 0.62 0.23 -1.92
C GLY A 48 1.93 0.54 -1.19
N TYR A 49 2.91 -0.37 -1.21
CA TYR A 49 4.24 -0.11 -0.66
C TYR A 49 4.99 1.02 -1.37
N ALA A 50 4.85 1.15 -2.69
CA ALA A 50 5.44 2.25 -3.44
C ALA A 50 4.87 3.62 -3.00
N PHE A 51 3.55 3.70 -2.77
CA PHE A 51 2.93 4.91 -2.22
C PHE A 51 3.41 5.24 -0.79
N MET A 52 3.59 4.22 0.06
CA MET A 52 4.15 4.41 1.41
C MET A 52 5.61 4.88 1.37
N ALA A 53 6.43 4.31 0.47
CA ALA A 53 7.81 4.73 0.27
C ALA A 53 7.90 6.17 -0.26
N MET A 54 7.04 6.55 -1.20
CA MET A 54 6.94 7.91 -1.71
C MET A 54 6.56 8.91 -0.61
N ALA A 55 5.60 8.56 0.24
CA ALA A 55 5.25 9.37 1.40
C ALA A 55 6.43 9.55 2.36
N PHE A 56 7.18 8.47 2.63
CA PHE A 56 8.38 8.53 3.47
C PHE A 56 9.46 9.44 2.87
N ILE A 57 9.70 9.36 1.57
CA ILE A 57 10.65 10.23 0.86
C ILE A 57 10.23 11.70 0.97
N LEU A 58 8.95 12.00 0.72
CA LEU A 58 8.39 13.35 0.86
C LEU A 58 8.53 13.89 2.30
N ALA A 59 8.42 13.00 3.29
CA ALA A 59 8.63 13.33 4.70
C ALA A 59 10.12 13.56 5.04
N ALA A 60 11.03 12.75 4.49
CA ALA A 60 12.47 12.85 4.75
C ALA A 60 13.05 14.18 4.21
N PHE A 61 12.58 14.64 3.05
CA PHE A 61 12.92 15.97 2.51
C PHE A 61 12.36 17.14 3.35
N ILE A 62 11.72 16.91 4.51
CA ILE A 62 11.33 17.99 5.45
C ILE A 62 12.54 18.45 6.27
N LYS A 63 13.59 17.62 6.36
CA LYS A 63 14.82 17.94 7.10
C LYS A 63 16.03 18.05 6.17
N PHE A 64 16.15 19.17 5.45
CA PHE A 64 17.43 19.72 5.02
C PHE A 64 17.27 21.23 4.82
#